data_AF-A0A2V6PK96-F1
#
_entry.id   AF-A0A2V6PK96-F1
#
_cell.length_a   1.000
_cell.length_b   1.000
_cell.length_c   1.000
_cell.angle_alpha   90.00
_cell.angle_beta   90.00
_cell.angle_gamma   90.00
#
_symmetry.space_group_name_H-M   'P 1'
#
loop_
_entity.id
_entity.type
_entity.pdbx_description
1 polymer ?
#
loop_
_entity_poly.entity_id
_entity_poly.type
_entity_poly.pdbx_seq_one_letter_code
_entity_poly.pdbx_strand_id
1 'polypeptide(L)'
;MNIHDFMRSPWRKSGLIFALWTLVAIIEAAQNYASQFVENHTFPWGLAFRRSFEEWFPWAFLTLGILWLARRFNLERQSLKRWFLLHCAASVLVSLVYFTVYGWLLSGQKSVMDGTTFEFGKLIRKLVI
;
A
#
# COMPACT_ATOMS: atom_id res chain seq x y z
N MET A 1 22.36 22.21 -1.48
CA MET A 1 21.57 21.84 -2.67
C MET A 1 20.13 22.24 -2.43
N ASN A 2 19.52 23.04 -3.31
CA ASN A 2 18.15 23.54 -3.12
C ASN A 2 17.15 22.39 -3.35
N ILE A 3 16.16 22.25 -2.46
CA ILE A 3 15.07 21.25 -2.57
C ILE A 3 14.35 21.36 -3.91
N HIS A 4 14.17 22.59 -4.41
CA HIS A 4 13.51 22.81 -5.70
C HIS A 4 14.28 22.19 -6.87
N ASP A 5 15.61 22.28 -6.87
CA ASP A 5 16.46 21.71 -7.91
C ASP A 5 16.55 20.18 -7.79
N PHE A 6 16.59 19.67 -6.56
CA PHE A 6 16.55 18.23 -6.31
C PHE A 6 15.25 17.59 -6.85
N MET A 7 14.13 18.28 -6.67
CA MET A 7 12.80 17.85 -7.10
C MET A 7 12.54 18.04 -8.61
N ARG A 8 13.45 18.62 -9.40
CA ARG A 8 13.26 18.71 -10.86
C ARG A 8 13.39 17.34 -11.55
N SER A 9 14.23 16.45 -11.04
CA SER A 9 14.43 15.13 -11.65
C SER A 9 13.31 14.15 -11.27
N PRO A 10 12.63 13.52 -12.25
CA PRO A 10 11.60 12.52 -11.97
C PRO A 10 12.17 11.31 -11.23
N TRP A 11 13.41 10.91 -11.52
CA TRP A 11 14.08 9.79 -10.87
C TRP A 11 14.36 10.05 -9.40
N ARG A 12 14.75 11.27 -9.03
CA ARG A 12 14.99 11.66 -7.62
C ARG A 12 13.69 11.68 -6.83
N LYS A 13 12.60 12.18 -7.44
CA LYS A 13 11.25 12.13 -6.84
C LYS A 13 10.79 10.70 -6.61
N SER A 14 10.87 9.84 -7.62
CA SER A 14 10.52 8.43 -7.49
C SER A 14 11.38 7.75 -6.43
N GLY A 15 12.70 7.99 -6.43
CA GLY A 15 13.60 7.48 -5.41
C GLY A 15 13.22 7.88 -3.99
N LEU A 16 12.81 9.14 -3.78
CA LEU A 16 12.33 9.62 -2.47
C LEU A 16 11.02 8.93 -2.05
N ILE A 17 10.09 8.75 -2.98
CA ILE A 17 8.83 8.02 -2.73
C ILE A 17 9.15 6.58 -2.32
N PHE A 18 10.01 5.89 -3.05
CA PHE A 18 10.42 4.52 -2.70
C PHE A 18 11.14 4.45 -1.36
N ALA A 19 12.04 5.40 -1.07
CA ALA A 19 12.73 5.45 0.22
C ALA A 19 11.75 5.65 1.39
N LEU A 20 10.77 6.52 1.22
CA LEU A 20 9.72 6.76 2.21
C LEU A 20 8.89 5.50 2.47
N TRP A 21 8.40 4.84 1.42
CA TRP A 21 7.62 3.61 1.58
C TRP A 21 8.44 2.43 2.09
N THR A 22 9.73 2.38 1.78
CA THR A 22 10.66 1.40 2.39
C THR A 22 10.78 1.62 3.88
N LEU A 23 10.90 2.87 4.34
CA LEU A 23 10.94 3.18 5.77
C LEU A 23 9.64 2.77 6.47
N VAL A 24 8.48 3.04 5.86
CA VAL A 24 7.18 2.58 6.37
C VAL A 24 7.15 1.06 6.50
N ALA A 25 7.56 0.32 5.46
CA ALA A 25 7.59 -1.14 5.48
C ALA A 25 8.52 -1.70 6.57
N ILE A 26 9.68 -1.09 6.80
CA ILE A 26 10.62 -1.50 7.86
C ILE A 26 10.03 -1.25 9.25
N ILE A 27 9.44 -0.08 9.47
CA ILE A 27 8.80 0.26 10.75
C ILE A 27 7.65 -0.69 11.03
N GLU A 28 6.83 -0.96 10.02
CA GLU A 28 5.71 -1.86 10.17
C GLU A 28 6.16 -3.30 10.43
N ALA A 29 7.22 -3.78 9.76
CA ALA A 29 7.78 -5.11 10.04
C ALA A 29 8.21 -5.26 11.50
N ALA A 30 8.83 -4.21 12.06
CA ALA A 30 9.21 -4.19 13.47
C ALA A 30 7.99 -4.17 14.40
N GLN A 31 6.95 -3.39 14.07
CA GLN A 31 5.71 -3.35 14.84
C GLN A 31 4.96 -4.68 14.80
N ASN A 32 4.84 -5.29 13.62
CA ASN A 32 4.23 -6.60 13.43
C ASN A 32 4.99 -7.66 14.20
N TYR A 33 6.33 -7.70 14.10
CA TYR A 33 7.12 -8.63 14.89
C TYR A 33 6.96 -8.40 16.40
N ALA A 34 6.87 -7.15 16.86
CA ALA A 34 6.63 -6.84 18.27
C ALA A 34 5.23 -7.27 18.74
N SER A 35 4.20 -7.15 17.90
CA SER A 35 2.82 -7.53 18.23
C SER A 35 2.66 -9.02 18.53
N GLN A 36 3.53 -9.86 17.94
CA GLN A 36 3.53 -11.31 18.10
C GLN A 36 3.79 -11.76 19.54
N PHE A 37 4.54 -11.00 20.33
CA PHE A 37 4.75 -11.29 21.74
C PHE A 37 3.48 -11.14 22.58
N VAL A 38 2.51 -10.35 22.12
CA VAL A 38 1.20 -10.19 22.76
C VAL A 38 0.24 -11.31 22.34
N GLU A 39 0.37 -11.80 21.10
CA GLU A 39 -0.51 -12.82 20.52
C GLU A 39 -0.11 -14.27 20.85
N ASN A 40 0.98 -14.49 21.60
CA ASN A 40 1.56 -15.80 21.92
C ASN A 40 1.86 -16.69 20.70
N HIS A 41 2.00 -16.08 19.52
CA HIS A 41 2.38 -16.75 18.30
C HIS A 41 3.64 -16.07 17.78
N THR A 42 4.65 -16.85 17.38
CA THR A 42 5.90 -16.29 16.87
C THR A 42 6.09 -16.69 15.42
N PHE A 43 6.55 -15.74 14.61
CA PHE A 43 7.00 -16.01 13.25
C PHE A 43 8.37 -15.37 13.00
N PRO A 44 9.17 -15.92 12.06
CA PRO A 44 10.51 -15.40 11.80
C PRO A 44 10.46 -13.97 11.24
N TRP A 45 11.48 -13.17 11.55
CA TRP A 45 11.68 -11.82 11.01
C TRP A 45 11.53 -11.76 9.49
N GLY A 46 12.03 -12.77 8.76
CA GLY A 46 11.88 -12.83 7.31
C GLY A 46 10.42 -12.82 6.84
N LEU A 47 9.52 -13.46 7.60
CA LEU A 47 8.09 -13.42 7.31
C LEU A 47 7.48 -12.05 7.67
N ALA A 48 7.93 -11.42 8.75
CA ALA A 48 7.53 -10.06 9.13
C ALA A 48 7.82 -9.10 7.98
N PHE A 49 9.09 -8.98 7.58
CA PHE A 49 9.51 -8.11 6.49
C PHE A 49 8.79 -8.42 5.20
N ARG A 50 8.71 -9.69 4.81
CA ARG A 50 8.00 -10.09 3.59
C ARG A 50 6.57 -9.55 3.57
N ARG A 51 5.79 -9.77 4.63
CA ARG A 51 4.40 -9.31 4.71
C ARG A 51 4.31 -7.79 4.66
N SER A 52 5.16 -7.10 5.40
CA SER A 52 5.23 -5.64 5.39
C SER A 52 5.55 -5.08 4.01
N PHE A 53 6.51 -5.68 3.29
CA PHE A 53 6.84 -5.25 1.94
C PHE A 53 5.69 -5.53 0.96
N GLU A 54 5.05 -6.69 1.05
CA GLU A 54 3.87 -7.04 0.25
C GLU A 54 2.70 -6.06 0.50
N GLU A 55 2.56 -5.56 1.72
CA GLU A 55 1.54 -4.59 2.10
C GLU A 55 1.87 -3.17 1.63
N TRP A 56 3.09 -2.71 1.83
CA TRP A 56 3.44 -1.29 1.67
C TRP A 56 4.04 -0.92 0.31
N PHE A 57 4.65 -1.85 -0.42
CA PHE A 57 5.15 -1.53 -1.76
C PHE A 57 4.07 -1.24 -2.80
N PRO A 58 2.88 -1.86 -2.80
CA PRO A 58 1.77 -1.40 -3.64
C PRO A 58 1.48 0.10 -3.50
N TRP A 59 1.57 0.64 -2.28
CA TRP A 59 1.39 2.07 -2.03
C TRP A 59 2.48 2.96 -2.66
N ALA A 60 3.70 2.47 -2.81
CA ALA A 60 4.76 3.19 -3.52
C ALA A 60 4.39 3.46 -4.98
N PHE A 61 3.82 2.45 -5.66
CA PHE A 61 3.34 2.59 -7.04
C PHE A 61 2.06 3.42 -7.12
N LEU A 62 1.09 3.18 -6.22
CA LEU A 62 -0.16 3.94 -6.17
C LEU A 62 0.10 5.43 -5.94
N THR A 63 1.08 5.78 -5.10
CA THR A 63 1.48 7.17 -4.85
C THR A 63 1.87 7.89 -6.15
N LEU A 64 2.60 7.23 -7.05
CA LEU A 64 2.95 7.83 -8.35
C LEU A 64 1.70 8.17 -9.17
N GLY A 65 0.72 7.25 -9.20
CA GLY A 65 -0.57 7.44 -9.86
C GLY A 65 -1.42 8.55 -9.22
N ILE A 66 -1.49 8.57 -7.88
CA ILE A 66 -2.21 9.59 -7.11
C ILE A 66 -1.62 10.97 -7.38
N LEU A 67 -0.29 11.13 -7.34
CA LEU A 67 0.38 12.41 -7.61
C LEU A 67 0.26 12.83 -9.09
N TRP A 68 0.19 11.87 -10.02
CA TRP A 68 -0.13 12.17 -11.42
C TRP A 68 -1.57 12.69 -11.56
N LEU A 69 -2.53 12.03 -10.91
CA LEU A 69 -3.94 12.41 -10.93
C LEU A 69 -4.15 13.79 -10.31
N ALA A 70 -3.54 14.05 -9.15
CA ALA A 70 -3.61 15.34 -8.46
C ALA A 70 -3.06 16.49 -9.31
N ARG A 71 -2.01 16.24 -10.12
CA ARG A 71 -1.49 17.24 -11.08
C ARG A 71 -2.42 17.46 -12.27
N ARG A 72 -3.05 16.40 -12.78
CA ARG A 72 -3.97 16.45 -13.92
C ARG A 72 -5.25 17.21 -13.56
N PHE A 73 -5.79 16.93 -12.38
CA PHE A 73 -7.01 17.56 -11.87
C PHE A 73 -6.61 18.64 -10.87
N ASN A 74 -6.24 19.83 -11.38
CA ASN A 74 -5.91 20.97 -10.54
C ASN A 74 -7.15 21.39 -9.71
N LEU A 75 -7.03 21.21 -8.39
CA LEU A 75 -8.11 21.37 -7.41
C LEU A 75 -8.57 22.81 -7.25
N GLU A 76 -7.65 23.77 -7.42
CA GLU A 76 -7.95 25.20 -7.28
C GLU A 76 -8.86 25.73 -8.39
N ARG A 77 -8.94 25.01 -9.52
CA ARG A 77 -9.67 25.44 -10.72
C ARG A 77 -11.03 24.75 -10.89
N GLN A 78 -11.44 23.89 -9.96
CA GLN A 78 -12.67 23.10 -10.07
C GLN A 78 -13.67 23.45 -8.98
N SER A 79 -14.96 23.24 -9.26
CA SER A 79 -15.99 23.36 -8.23
C SER A 79 -15.81 22.28 -7.17
N LEU A 80 -16.09 22.61 -5.90
CA LEU A 80 -15.96 21.68 -4.77
C LEU A 80 -16.70 20.36 -5.00
N LYS A 81 -17.87 20.39 -5.64
CA LYS A 81 -18.65 19.19 -5.98
C LYS A 81 -17.90 18.27 -6.94
N ARG A 82 -17.32 18.82 -8.01
CA ARG A 82 -16.55 18.03 -8.99
C ARG A 82 -15.31 17.44 -8.35
N TRP A 83 -14.62 18.23 -7.53
CA TRP A 83 -13.48 17.75 -6.76
C TRP A 83 -13.85 16.56 -5.87
N PHE A 84 -14.90 16.72 -5.05
CA PHE A 84 -15.35 15.68 -4.14
C PHE A 84 -15.68 14.37 -4.88
N LEU A 85 -16.44 14.46 -5.98
CA LEU A 85 -16.78 13.28 -6.78
C LEU A 85 -15.56 12.60 -7.39
N LEU A 86 -14.60 13.38 -7.92
CA LEU A 86 -13.35 12.84 -8.46
C LEU A 86 -12.49 12.18 -7.38
N HIS A 87 -12.42 12.79 -6.19
CA HIS A 87 -11.68 12.22 -5.06
C HIS A 87 -12.32 10.90 -4.60
N CYS A 88 -13.65 10.87 -4.42
CA CYS A 88 -14.36 9.64 -4.07
C CYS A 88 -14.14 8.54 -5.12
N ALA A 89 -14.31 8.85 -6.42
CA ALA A 89 -14.11 7.89 -7.49
C ALA A 89 -12.66 7.37 -7.54
N ALA A 90 -11.67 8.25 -7.38
CA ALA A 90 -10.27 7.88 -7.33
C ALA A 90 -9.95 7.00 -6.10
N SER A 91 -10.50 7.33 -4.93
CA SER A 91 -10.31 6.54 -3.71
C SER A 91 -10.91 5.14 -3.86
N VAL A 92 -12.10 5.00 -4.45
CA VAL A 92 -12.69 3.68 -4.75
C VAL A 92 -11.76 2.89 -5.68
N LEU A 93 -11.29 3.50 -6.76
CA LEU A 93 -10.38 2.85 -7.71
C LEU A 93 -9.06 2.42 -7.05
N VAL A 94 -8.43 3.31 -6.28
CA VAL A 94 -7.19 3.02 -5.55
C VAL A 94 -7.38 1.88 -4.56
N SER A 95 -8.47 1.88 -3.79
CA SER A 95 -8.79 0.81 -2.85
C SER A 95 -9.00 -0.53 -3.55
N LEU A 96 -9.71 -0.56 -4.69
CA LEU A 96 -9.92 -1.79 -5.46
C LEU A 96 -8.60 -2.33 -6.02
N VAL A 97 -7.76 -1.45 -6.58
CA VAL A 97 -6.44 -1.84 -7.09
C VAL A 97 -5.56 -2.37 -5.96
N TYR A 98 -5.48 -1.64 -4.85
CA TYR A 98 -4.72 -2.05 -3.67
C TYR A 98 -5.17 -3.41 -3.15
N PHE A 99 -6.47 -3.57 -2.88
CA PHE A 99 -7.04 -4.80 -2.36
C PHE A 99 -6.77 -6.01 -3.28
N THR A 100 -6.91 -5.81 -4.59
CA THR A 100 -6.66 -6.86 -5.58
C THR A 100 -5.19 -7.26 -5.60
N VAL A 101 -4.27 -6.27 -5.65
CA VAL A 101 -2.84 -6.52 -5.69
C VAL A 101 -2.36 -7.16 -4.40
N TYR A 102 -2.74 -6.62 -3.26
CA TYR A 102 -2.33 -7.15 -1.95
C TYR A 102 -2.89 -8.56 -1.73
N GLY A 103 -4.18 -8.78 -2.00
CA GLY A 103 -4.77 -10.11 -1.93
C GLY A 103 -4.11 -11.12 -2.88
N TRP A 104 -3.69 -10.69 -4.07
CA TRP A 104 -2.93 -11.52 -4.99
C TRP A 104 -1.53 -11.88 -4.44
N LEU A 105 -0.81 -10.92 -3.85
CA LEU A 105 0.49 -11.16 -3.20
C LEU A 105 0.40 -12.15 -2.03
N LEU A 106 -0.72 -12.12 -1.30
CA LEU A 106 -1.00 -13.06 -0.22
C LEU A 106 -1.45 -14.45 -0.70
N SER A 107 -1.90 -14.58 -1.95
CA SER A 107 -2.46 -15.83 -2.48
C SER A 107 -1.42 -16.95 -2.45
N GLY A 108 -1.80 -18.10 -1.88
CA GLY A 108 -0.94 -19.28 -1.73
C GLY A 108 -0.04 -19.25 -0.49
N GLN A 109 -0.06 -18.17 0.31
CA GLN A 109 0.65 -18.15 1.58
C GLN A 109 -0.08 -18.97 2.64
N LYS A 110 0.69 -19.55 3.57
CA LYS A 110 0.13 -20.31 4.71
C LYS A 110 -0.07 -19.40 5.91
N SER A 111 -1.19 -19.58 6.58
CA SER A 111 -1.46 -19.04 7.90
C SER A 111 -0.47 -19.61 8.92
N VAL A 112 0.01 -18.74 9.80
CA VAL A 112 0.92 -19.13 10.89
C VAL A 112 0.16 -19.87 12.00
N MET A 113 -1.16 -19.62 12.12
CA MET A 113 -1.97 -20.13 13.23
C MET A 113 -2.42 -21.58 13.02
N ASP A 114 -2.86 -21.90 11.81
CA ASP A 114 -3.53 -23.17 11.50
C ASP A 114 -2.96 -23.85 10.24
N GLY A 115 -1.93 -23.27 9.62
CA GLY A 115 -1.29 -23.80 8.41
C GLY A 115 -2.17 -23.74 7.16
N THR A 116 -3.38 -23.18 7.24
CA THR A 116 -4.30 -23.11 6.10
C THR A 116 -3.76 -22.17 5.03
N THR A 117 -3.96 -22.53 3.76
CA THR A 117 -3.56 -21.68 2.64
C THR A 117 -4.58 -20.59 2.40
N PHE A 118 -4.09 -19.36 2.33
CA PHE A 118 -4.88 -18.22 1.91
C PHE A 118 -5.17 -18.32 0.41
N GLU A 119 -6.45 -18.31 0.08
CA GLU A 119 -6.94 -18.32 -1.29
C GLU A 119 -7.63 -17.00 -1.57
N PHE A 120 -7.18 -16.28 -2.59
CA PHE A 120 -7.80 -15.03 -3.00
C PHE A 120 -9.32 -15.17 -3.23
N GLY A 121 -9.76 -16.30 -3.80
CA GLY A 121 -11.18 -16.59 -4.02
C GLY A 121 -12.04 -16.69 -2.75
N LYS A 122 -11.43 -16.88 -1.56
CA LYS A 122 -12.14 -16.83 -0.28
C LYS A 122 -12.49 -15.40 0.15
N LEU A 123 -11.67 -14.41 -0.21
CA LEU A 123 -11.97 -12.99 0.07
C LEU A 123 -13.23 -12.53 -0.67
N ILE A 124 -13.33 -12.85 -1.96
CA ILE A 124 -14.47 -12.44 -2.79
C ILE A 124 -15.76 -13.09 -2.29
N ARG A 125 -15.71 -14.37 -1.89
CA ARG A 125 -16.89 -15.06 -1.31
C ARG A 125 -17.44 -14.37 -0.07
N LYS A 126 -16.58 -13.78 0.78
CA LYS A 126 -17.00 -13.09 2.01
C LYS A 126 -17.56 -11.67 1.76
N LEU A 127 -17.35 -11.11 0.58
CA LEU A 127 -17.92 -9.80 0.19
C LEU A 127 -19.31 -9.92 -0.45
N VAL A 128 -19.73 -11.14 -0.82
CA VAL A 128 -20.97 -11.41 -1.57
C VAL A 128 -22.04 -12.09 -0.69
N ILE A 129 -21.70 -12.43 0.56
CA ILE A 129 -22.61 -13.00 1.59
C ILE A 129 -22.76 -11.96 2.69
#